data_AF-A0A0J1GZ89-F1
#
_entry.id   AF-A0A0J1GZ89-F1
#
_cell.length_a   1.000
_cell.length_b   1.000
_cell.length_c   1.000
_cell.angle_alpha   90.00
_cell.angle_beta   90.00
_cell.angle_gamma   90.00
#
_symmetry.space_group_name_H-M   'P 1'
#
loop_
_entity.id
_entity.type
_entity.pdbx_description
1 polymer ?
#
loop_
_entity_poly.entity_id
_entity_poly.type
_entity_poly.pdbx_seq_one_letter_code
_entity_poly.pdbx_strand_id
1 'polypeptide(L)'
;MIKQRLALCFITIVSLLTSSPVWAQRPIQETRQEIRQEARIENRTEARIERRHSGNSNTSVVIINNAMLRTVSYKGVVLLHDPINHRFYRAINNGYQAYNVPYGAKVIELAPASPTQLTILQ
;
A
#
# COMPACT_ATOMS: atom_id res chain seq x y z
N MET A 1 53.55 -63.78 -19.26
CA MET A 1 52.98 -62.68 -18.44
C MET A 1 52.93 -61.30 -19.16
N ILE A 2 53.00 -61.23 -20.49
CA ILE A 2 53.03 -59.95 -21.24
C ILE A 2 51.63 -59.47 -21.72
N LYS A 3 50.69 -60.39 -21.94
CA LYS A 3 49.35 -60.07 -22.48
C LYS A 3 48.44 -59.33 -21.49
N GLN A 4 48.60 -59.55 -20.18
CA GLN A 4 47.81 -58.87 -19.14
C GLN A 4 48.22 -57.41 -18.90
N ARG A 5 49.48 -57.05 -19.17
CA ARG A 5 49.95 -55.66 -19.00
C ARG A 5 49.46 -54.73 -20.11
N LEU A 6 49.29 -55.25 -21.34
CA LEU A 6 48.75 -54.48 -22.46
C LEU A 6 47.26 -54.15 -22.32
N ALA A 7 46.46 -55.07 -21.78
CA ALA A 7 45.03 -54.84 -21.54
C ALA A 7 44.79 -53.74 -20.49
N LEU A 8 45.64 -53.68 -19.46
CA LEU A 8 45.55 -52.66 -18.40
C LEU A 8 45.89 -51.25 -18.91
N CYS A 9 46.87 -51.11 -19.80
CA CYS A 9 47.21 -49.81 -20.40
C CYS A 9 46.12 -49.27 -21.34
N PHE A 10 45.39 -50.15 -22.05
CA PHE A 10 44.31 -49.70 -22.95
C PHE A 10 43.11 -49.15 -22.18
N ILE A 11 42.75 -49.76 -21.04
CA ILE A 11 41.62 -49.31 -20.21
C ILE A 11 41.90 -47.93 -19.61
N THR A 12 43.15 -47.66 -19.23
CA THR A 12 43.52 -46.34 -18.68
C THR A 12 43.46 -45.22 -19.73
N ILE A 13 43.79 -45.48 -20.99
CA ILE A 13 43.80 -44.45 -22.05
C ILE A 13 42.37 -44.06 -22.46
N VAL A 14 41.42 -45.00 -22.47
CA VAL A 14 40.02 -44.71 -22.82
C VAL A 14 39.32 -43.89 -21.73
N SER A 15 39.72 -44.05 -20.46
CA SER A 15 39.14 -43.29 -19.34
C SER A 15 39.56 -41.80 -19.30
N LEU A 16 40.67 -41.42 -19.93
CA LEU A 16 41.11 -40.02 -20.01
C LEU A 16 40.48 -39.23 -21.18
N LEU A 17 39.85 -39.90 -22.14
CA LEU A 17 39.29 -39.26 -23.34
C LEU A 17 37.83 -38.83 -23.21
N THR A 18 37.14 -39.17 -22.11
CA THR A 18 35.73 -38.76 -21.89
C THR A 18 35.57 -37.50 -21.05
N SER A 19 36.66 -36.89 -20.57
CA SER A 19 36.59 -35.64 -19.80
C SER A 19 36.72 -34.41 -20.70
N SER A 20 35.67 -34.07 -21.43
CA SER A 20 35.49 -32.73 -22.03
C SER A 20 34.00 -32.50 -22.33
N PRO A 21 33.43 -31.30 -22.12
CA PRO A 21 33.77 -30.22 -21.19
C PRO A 21 32.55 -29.85 -20.31
N VAL A 22 32.64 -30.03 -18.98
CA VAL A 22 31.66 -29.47 -18.02
C VAL A 22 31.61 -27.92 -18.05
N TRP A 23 32.53 -27.30 -18.81
CA TRP A 23 32.74 -25.87 -18.86
C TRP A 23 31.83 -25.13 -19.85
N ALA A 24 31.29 -25.81 -20.88
CA ALA A 24 30.39 -25.18 -21.84
C ALA A 24 28.93 -25.05 -21.34
N GLN A 25 28.55 -25.81 -20.30
CA GLN A 25 27.20 -25.78 -19.71
C GLN A 25 27.02 -24.71 -18.62
N ARG A 26 28.11 -24.25 -17.99
CA ARG A 26 28.07 -23.22 -16.94
C ARG A 26 27.39 -21.91 -17.37
N PRO A 27 27.73 -21.30 -18.53
CA PRO A 27 27.15 -20.01 -18.89
C PRO A 27 25.63 -20.08 -19.14
N ILE A 28 25.14 -21.23 -19.63
CA ILE A 28 23.70 -21.44 -19.91
C ILE A 28 22.90 -21.67 -18.61
N GLN A 29 23.55 -22.19 -17.56
CA GLN A 29 22.91 -22.39 -16.26
C GLN A 29 22.95 -21.13 -15.40
N GLU A 30 24.04 -20.36 -15.47
CA GLU A 30 24.21 -19.07 -14.78
C GLU A 30 23.18 -18.05 -15.29
N THR A 31 23.04 -17.90 -16.61
CA THR A 31 22.02 -17.03 -17.23
C THR A 31 20.59 -17.41 -16.83
N ARG A 32 20.26 -18.70 -16.74
CA ARG A 32 18.93 -19.15 -16.26
C ARG A 32 18.70 -18.87 -14.78
N GLN A 33 19.76 -18.81 -13.97
CA GLN A 33 19.65 -18.45 -12.56
C GLN A 33 19.50 -16.93 -12.39
N GLU A 34 20.22 -16.13 -13.18
CA GLU A 34 20.07 -14.66 -13.22
C GLU A 34 18.65 -14.25 -13.60
N ILE A 35 18.08 -14.81 -14.67
CA ILE A 35 16.69 -14.54 -15.09
C ILE A 35 15.68 -14.86 -13.97
N ARG A 36 15.91 -15.93 -13.20
CA ARG A 36 15.05 -16.30 -12.06
C ARG A 36 15.24 -15.38 -10.86
N GLN A 37 16.42 -14.82 -10.67
CA GLN A 37 16.70 -13.86 -9.62
C GLN A 37 16.12 -12.48 -9.98
N GLU A 38 16.26 -12.04 -11.22
CA GLU A 38 15.67 -10.80 -11.74
C GLU A 38 14.15 -10.81 -11.59
N ALA A 39 13.47 -11.89 -12.02
CA ALA A 39 12.02 -12.03 -11.85
C ALA A 39 11.56 -11.99 -10.37
N ARG A 40 12.39 -12.48 -9.43
CA ARG A 40 12.10 -12.39 -7.99
C ARG A 40 12.28 -10.98 -7.45
N ILE A 41 13.26 -10.24 -7.97
CA ILE A 41 13.51 -8.85 -7.58
C ILE A 41 12.38 -7.97 -8.11
N GLU A 42 11.99 -8.15 -9.38
CA GLU A 42 10.89 -7.43 -10.03
C GLU A 42 9.57 -7.62 -9.26
N ASN A 43 9.17 -8.87 -9.01
CA ASN A 43 7.97 -9.18 -8.21
C ASN A 43 8.00 -8.57 -6.79
N ARG A 44 9.19 -8.52 -6.15
CA ARG A 44 9.35 -7.92 -4.81
C ARG A 44 9.24 -6.40 -4.87
N THR A 45 9.69 -5.77 -5.95
CA THR A 45 9.55 -4.33 -6.17
C THR A 45 8.12 -3.95 -6.53
N GLU A 46 7.44 -4.72 -7.37
CA GLU A 46 6.02 -4.52 -7.70
C GLU A 46 5.13 -4.63 -6.46
N ALA A 47 5.30 -5.68 -5.65
CA ALA A 47 4.55 -5.82 -4.39
C ALA A 47 4.84 -4.68 -3.39
N ARG A 48 6.03 -4.08 -3.43
CA ARG A 48 6.37 -2.91 -2.61
C ARG A 48 5.74 -1.63 -3.14
N ILE A 49 5.62 -1.48 -4.46
CA ILE A 49 4.97 -0.35 -5.13
C ILE A 49 3.45 -0.43 -4.94
N GLU A 50 2.87 -1.62 -5.06
CA GLU A 50 1.44 -1.88 -4.84
C GLU A 50 1.03 -1.57 -3.39
N ARG A 51 1.81 -2.00 -2.39
CA ARG A 51 1.57 -1.60 -0.99
C ARG A 51 1.68 -0.10 -0.74
N ARG A 52 2.51 0.62 -1.50
CA ARG A 52 2.59 2.09 -1.40
C ARG A 52 1.36 2.75 -2.02
N HIS A 53 0.79 2.17 -3.07
CA HIS A 53 -0.46 2.65 -3.66
C HIS A 53 -1.68 2.34 -2.79
N SER A 54 -1.70 1.19 -2.10
CA SER A 54 -2.80 0.83 -1.19
C SER A 54 -2.79 1.59 0.14
N GLY A 55 -1.74 2.37 0.42
CA GLY A 55 -1.61 3.18 1.64
C GLY A 55 -2.25 4.56 1.53
N ASN A 56 -2.87 4.90 0.40
CA ASN A 56 -3.59 6.14 0.25
C ASN A 56 -4.89 6.05 1.05
N SER A 57 -4.89 6.58 2.28
CA SER A 57 -6.12 6.77 3.04
C SER A 57 -7.05 7.64 2.18
N ASN A 58 -8.11 7.05 1.65
CA ASN A 58 -9.16 7.76 0.93
C ASN A 58 -9.90 8.66 1.93
N THR A 59 -9.31 9.78 2.34
CA THR A 59 -10.03 10.87 2.99
C THR A 59 -10.94 11.46 1.92
N SER A 60 -12.21 11.03 1.91
CA SER A 60 -13.19 11.61 0.99
C SER A 60 -13.56 13.00 1.50
N VAL A 61 -13.28 14.01 0.68
CA VAL A 61 -13.66 15.39 0.97
C VAL A 61 -15.04 15.64 0.37
N VAL A 62 -16.01 15.96 1.22
CA VAL A 62 -17.37 16.30 0.78
C VAL A 62 -17.57 17.80 0.97
N ILE A 63 -17.88 18.51 -0.12
CA ILE A 63 -18.18 19.94 -0.07
C ILE A 63 -19.70 20.11 -0.13
N ILE A 64 -20.28 20.73 0.90
CA ILE A 64 -21.69 21.10 0.93
C ILE A 64 -21.79 22.60 0.66
N ASN A 65 -22.45 22.95 -0.44
CA ASN A 65 -22.70 24.34 -0.81
C ASN A 65 -24.04 24.81 -0.23
N ASN A 66 -24.07 26.06 0.24
CA ASN A 66 -25.28 26.72 0.74
C ASN A 66 -25.99 25.96 1.88
N ALA A 67 -25.21 25.31 2.76
CA ALA A 67 -25.76 24.68 3.95
C ALA A 67 -26.24 25.77 4.92
N MET A 68 -27.47 25.65 5.41
CA MET A 68 -28.00 26.53 6.45
C MET A 68 -27.45 26.09 7.80
N LEU A 69 -26.45 26.79 8.32
CA LEU A 69 -25.75 26.36 9.53
C LEU A 69 -25.82 27.43 10.59
N ARG A 70 -26.13 27.02 11.81
CA ARG A 70 -26.01 27.88 12.99
C ARG A 70 -24.78 27.50 13.80
N THR A 71 -24.21 28.48 14.49
CA THR A 71 -23.11 28.23 15.41
C THR A 71 -23.68 27.96 16.80
N VAL A 72 -23.31 26.84 17.39
CA VAL A 72 -23.76 26.42 18.72
C VAL A 72 -22.59 26.06 19.61
N SER A 73 -22.78 26.14 20.93
CA SER A 73 -21.86 25.65 21.93
C SER A 73 -22.45 24.43 22.65
N TYR A 74 -21.65 23.38 22.76
CA TYR A 74 -21.95 22.21 23.57
C TYR A 74 -20.75 21.94 24.49
N LYS A 75 -20.96 21.98 25.82
CA LYS A 75 -19.91 21.78 26.84
C LYS A 75 -18.65 22.63 26.60
N GLY A 76 -18.83 23.87 26.13
CA GLY A 76 -17.72 24.78 25.82
C GLY A 76 -17.05 24.55 24.46
N VAL A 77 -17.48 23.55 23.70
CA VAL A 77 -17.00 23.30 22.32
C VAL A 77 -17.92 24.02 21.34
N VAL A 78 -17.33 24.83 20.47
CA VAL A 78 -18.05 25.48 19.35
C VAL A 78 -18.23 24.48 18.21
N LEU A 79 -19.48 24.33 17.78
CA LEU A 79 -19.89 23.41 16.72
C LEU A 79 -20.73 24.17 15.69
N LEU A 80 -20.72 23.69 14.46
CA LEU A 80 -21.72 24.04 13.46
C LEU A 80 -22.84 23.03 13.50
N HIS A 81 -24.07 23.51 13.57
CA HIS A 81 -25.25 22.66 13.57
C HIS A 81 -26.05 22.89 12.30
N ASP A 82 -26.28 21.79 11.59
CA ASP A 82 -27.20 21.71 10.47
C ASP A 82 -28.60 21.34 10.99
N PRO A 83 -29.55 22.28 11.01
CA PRO A 83 -30.89 22.06 11.52
C PRO A 83 -31.75 21.19 10.61
N ILE A 84 -31.39 21.02 9.33
CA ILE A 84 -32.13 20.21 8.37
C ILE A 84 -31.81 18.74 8.60
N ASN A 85 -30.52 18.41 8.72
CA ASN A 85 -30.07 17.03 8.90
C ASN A 85 -29.86 16.64 10.36
N HIS A 86 -30.06 17.57 11.30
CA HIS A 86 -29.76 17.41 12.73
C HIS A 86 -28.34 16.90 13.00
N ARG A 87 -27.37 17.39 12.20
CA ARG A 87 -25.95 17.01 12.31
C ARG A 87 -25.15 18.12 12.95
N PHE A 88 -24.12 17.72 13.68
CA PHE A 88 -23.17 18.64 14.27
C PHE A 88 -21.80 18.40 13.66
N TYR A 89 -21.07 19.49 13.45
CA TYR A 89 -19.75 19.47 12.88
C TYR A 89 -18.79 20.26 13.74
N ARG A 90 -17.59 19.70 13.95
CA ARG A 90 -16.50 20.35 14.67
C ARG A 90 -15.41 20.70 13.68
N ALA A 91 -14.84 21.90 13.80
CA ALA A 91 -13.67 22.29 13.02
C ALA A 91 -12.47 21.42 13.40
N ILE A 92 -11.83 20.81 12.40
CA ILE A 92 -10.61 20.00 12.54
C ILE A 92 -9.70 20.31 11.36
N ASN A 93 -8.47 20.73 11.64
CA ASN A 93 -7.49 21.15 10.64
C ASN A 93 -8.10 22.21 9.68
N ASN A 94 -8.18 21.88 8.39
CA ASN A 94 -8.68 22.77 7.34
C ASN A 94 -10.15 22.50 6.96
N GLY A 95 -10.88 21.70 7.75
CA GLY A 95 -12.25 21.34 7.44
C GLY A 95 -13.07 21.05 8.68
N TYR A 96 -14.13 20.27 8.47
CA TYR A 96 -15.08 19.92 9.51
C TYR A 96 -15.27 18.41 9.57
N GLN A 97 -15.41 17.86 10.77
CA GLN A 97 -15.75 16.46 10.98
C GLN A 97 -17.08 16.35 11.72
N ALA A 98 -17.83 15.29 11.44
CA ALA A 98 -19.04 14.98 12.19
C ALA A 98 -18.72 14.83 13.68
N TYR A 99 -19.52 15.49 14.51
CA TYR A 99 -19.41 15.45 15.95
C TYR A 99 -20.70 14.89 16.54
N ASN A 100 -20.60 13.91 17.43
CA ASN A 100 -21.78 13.31 18.02
C ASN A 100 -22.22 14.11 19.25
N VAL A 101 -23.39 14.75 19.17
CA VAL A 101 -24.04 15.40 20.31
C VAL A 101 -25.18 14.49 20.78
N PRO A 102 -25.22 14.06 22.05
CA PRO A 102 -26.28 13.20 22.56
C PRO A 102 -27.66 13.82 22.35
N TYR A 103 -28.65 12.98 22.05
CA TYR A 103 -30.03 13.43 21.96
C TYR A 103 -30.50 14.08 23.29
N GLY A 104 -31.20 15.20 23.20
CA GLY A 104 -31.65 15.97 24.37
C GLY A 104 -30.54 16.77 25.06
N ALA A 105 -29.31 16.77 24.55
CA ALA A 105 -28.26 17.62 25.08
C ALA A 105 -28.62 19.11 24.93
N LYS A 106 -28.38 19.87 26.01
CA LYS A 106 -28.53 21.32 25.95
C LYS A 106 -27.38 21.93 25.14
N VAL A 107 -27.74 22.47 23.98
CA VAL A 107 -26.87 23.29 23.13
C VAL A 107 -27.27 24.75 23.28
N ILE A 108 -26.27 25.62 23.34
CA ILE A 108 -26.47 27.07 23.42
C ILE A 108 -26.25 27.63 22.03
N GLU A 109 -27.24 28.37 21.50
CA GLU A 109 -27.08 29.06 20.23
C GLU A 109 -26.17 30.27 20.41
N LEU A 110 -25.12 30.37 19.59
CA LEU A 110 -24.17 31.47 19.60
C LEU A 110 -24.41 32.46 18.45
N ALA A 111 -24.83 31.94 17.30
CA ALA A 111 -25.16 32.73 16.13
C ALA A 111 -26.31 32.07 15.35
N PRO A 112 -27.18 32.87 14.72
CA PRO A 112 -28.29 32.36 13.93
C PRO A 112 -27.81 31.57 12.72
N ALA A 113 -28.73 30.83 12.09
CA ALA A 113 -28.43 30.07 10.89
C ALA A 113 -28.13 31.00 9.70
N SER A 114 -27.00 30.78 9.02
CA SER A 114 -26.63 31.47 7.78
C SER A 114 -26.25 30.48 6.68
N PRO A 115 -26.45 30.83 5.39
CA PRO A 115 -25.89 30.08 4.28
C PRO A 115 -24.37 30.05 4.39
N THR A 116 -23.78 28.88 4.40
CA THR A 116 -22.31 28.73 4.46
C THR A 116 -21.88 27.49 3.67
N GLN A 117 -20.68 27.57 3.09
CA GLN A 117 -20.05 26.43 2.44
C GLN A 117 -19.25 25.64 3.49
N LEU A 118 -19.42 24.31 3.51
CA LEU A 118 -18.65 23.42 4.37
C LEU A 118 -17.85 22.41 3.59
N THR A 119 -16.64 22.18 4.08
CA THR A 119 -15.78 21.09 3.65
C THR A 119 -15.72 20.05 4.76
N ILE A 120 -16.34 18.89 4.54
CA ILE A 120 -16.36 17.76 5.47
C ILE A 120 -15.22 16.81 5.14
N LEU A 121 -14.48 16.45 6.18
CA LEU A 121 -13.44 15.43 6.16
C LEU A 121 -14.08 14.10 6.62
N GLN A 122 -14.13 13.10 5.75
CA GLN A 122 -14.60 11.74 6.06
C GLN A 122 -13.44 10.80 6.30
#